data_AF-A0A6J6ES76-F1
#
_entry.id   AF-A0A6J6ES76-F1
#
_cell.length_a   1.000
_cell.length_b   1.000
_cell.length_c   1.000
_cell.angle_alpha   90.00
_cell.angle_beta   90.00
_cell.angle_gamma   90.00
#
_symmetry.space_group_name_H-M   'P 1'
#
loop_
_entity.id
_entity.type
_entity.pdbx_description
1 polymer ?
#
loop_
_entity_poly.entity_id
_entity_poly.type
_entity_poly.pdbx_seq_one_letter_code
_entity_poly.pdbx_strand_id
1 'polypeptide(L)'
;MNQGTRALRLAAGGVLVVGSSGTAALIAATPAGASTFSVLNANDAGAGSLRQAVLDANANAGADTITFDPSVTGTITLTSGQIAITDTVTITGPGAAALEVSGNDASRIFDIATSGTDVTISGLSFVHGSSPAWSGQWGDWGATGGAIRVVDAAITLDQVTMSDNATTRLGGGLGAKNASSVTVTDSTFTSNTAASGGGGLSLYGGGAVSLDRVTVSGNTTTGVNAGTPTRYNYGGGGVRLAGPSSTTITDSTFSSNAVVNAAGQNGIGGGVYVGAWSGPALIEGVTIESNTNNASGSGFASFGSVTIANSTITGNSNTSPSGTYGAAVHLAGLWGGTTRAKVLQTTITGNTSNGGNPSGLQSLNRTGRSTDVSVGLYGSVVAGNIGGPDVGFPDNWGPSSFNAFFPATTDFMIDSSNSVIGSIRATTPFTDVSGNQLNVTDPLLAPLANNGGPTKTMALLPGSPLLDAGGSTVPTFAGNQYDQRGAGFARLSGSALDVGAYEVQTPTLTSVSPDTGSAAGGSTLTLTGTNFVAGMTITVGGAACTNVVVVSSTEATCTVPAGSAGVADVSIDVSGLVATLPEAFTYVADPNGEVVPTFTG
;
A
#
# COMPACT_ATOMS: atom_id res chain seq x y z
N MET A 1 -34.68 38.03 -3.73
CA MET A 1 -35.65 36.97 -3.37
C MET A 1 -35.83 36.12 -4.62
N ASN A 2 -35.37 34.88 -4.80
CA ASN A 2 -34.97 33.80 -3.92
C ASN A 2 -33.61 33.25 -4.35
N GLN A 3 -32.69 32.99 -3.41
CA GLN A 3 -31.60 32.04 -3.65
C GLN A 3 -32.11 30.64 -3.34
N GLY A 4 -32.04 29.75 -4.32
CA GLY A 4 -32.36 28.34 -4.15
C GLY A 4 -31.22 27.61 -3.44
N THR A 5 -31.50 27.12 -2.23
CA THR A 5 -30.65 26.19 -1.50
C THR A 5 -30.51 24.91 -2.34
N ARG A 6 -29.32 24.67 -2.91
CA ARG A 6 -28.99 23.40 -3.55
C ARG A 6 -28.64 22.39 -2.47
N ALA A 7 -29.51 21.40 -2.26
CA ALA A 7 -29.21 20.24 -1.44
C ALA A 7 -28.29 19.28 -2.22
N LEU A 8 -27.08 19.05 -1.72
CA LEU A 8 -26.20 17.99 -2.20
C LEU A 8 -26.54 16.72 -1.41
N ARG A 9 -27.11 15.71 -2.07
CA ARG A 9 -27.28 14.37 -1.48
C ARG A 9 -25.95 13.63 -1.57
N LEU A 10 -25.34 13.28 -0.44
CA LEU A 10 -24.20 12.35 -0.37
C LEU A 10 -24.70 10.90 -0.19
N ALA A 11 -23.90 9.95 -0.66
CA ALA A 11 -24.25 8.54 -0.89
C ALA A 11 -24.71 7.72 0.34
N ALA A 12 -24.62 8.27 1.56
CA ALA A 12 -24.97 7.57 2.80
C ALA A 12 -26.16 8.20 3.57
N GLY A 13 -27.00 9.03 2.94
CA GLY A 13 -28.24 9.54 3.56
C GLY A 13 -28.07 10.59 4.67
N GLY A 14 -26.85 11.05 4.97
CA GLY A 14 -26.59 12.13 5.93
C GLY A 14 -27.03 13.52 5.43
N VAL A 15 -27.47 14.37 6.37
CA VAL A 15 -27.78 15.79 6.12
C VAL A 15 -26.69 16.65 6.77
N LEU A 16 -26.03 17.49 5.96
CA LEU A 16 -25.13 18.53 6.46
C LEU A 16 -25.96 19.68 7.03
N VAL A 17 -25.96 19.86 8.35
CA VAL A 17 -26.56 21.02 9.01
C VAL A 17 -25.45 22.02 9.36
N VAL A 18 -25.51 23.20 8.73
CA VAL A 18 -24.58 24.30 9.02
C VAL A 18 -25.19 25.20 10.09
N GLY A 19 -24.63 25.20 11.29
CA GLY A 19 -25.01 26.12 12.36
C GLY A 19 -24.51 27.55 12.07
N SER A 20 -25.16 28.54 12.69
CA SER A 20 -24.84 29.98 12.52
C SER A 20 -23.44 30.41 13.01
N SER A 21 -22.63 29.49 13.51
CA SER A 21 -21.24 29.68 13.96
C SER A 21 -20.18 29.09 13.02
N GLY A 22 -20.56 28.57 11.85
CA GLY A 22 -19.60 28.00 10.88
C GLY A 22 -19.02 26.64 11.28
N THR A 23 -19.51 26.03 12.35
CA THR A 23 -19.15 24.68 12.78
C THR A 23 -20.03 23.67 12.06
N ALA A 24 -19.43 22.80 11.25
CA ALA A 24 -20.11 21.67 10.63
C ALA A 24 -20.01 20.45 11.56
N ALA A 25 -21.15 19.96 12.04
CA ALA A 25 -21.22 18.66 12.70
C ALA A 25 -21.83 17.65 11.72
N LEU A 26 -21.14 16.54 11.51
CA LEU A 26 -21.66 15.41 10.77
C LEU A 26 -22.62 14.64 11.68
N ILE A 27 -23.91 14.91 11.58
CA ILE A 27 -24.92 14.08 12.22
C ILE A 27 -25.25 12.98 11.21
N ALA A 28 -24.74 11.78 11.43
CA ALA A 28 -25.24 10.59 10.74
C ALA A 28 -26.74 10.51 11.04
N ALA A 29 -27.58 10.62 10.01
CA ALA A 29 -28.99 10.33 10.16
C ALA A 29 -29.07 8.83 10.45
N THR A 30 -29.44 8.45 11.67
CA THR A 30 -29.79 7.07 11.98
C THR A 30 -30.91 6.68 11.01
N PRO A 31 -30.76 5.60 10.21
CA PRO A 31 -31.87 5.10 9.43
C PRO A 31 -33.00 4.80 10.41
N ALA A 32 -34.20 5.27 10.10
CA ALA A 32 -35.37 4.93 10.89
C ALA A 32 -35.55 3.39 10.86
N GLY A 33 -35.14 2.70 11.93
CA GLY A 33 -35.22 1.25 12.06
C GLY A 33 -33.95 0.51 12.50
N ALA A 34 -32.80 1.18 12.66
CA ALA A 34 -31.55 0.48 13.04
C ALA A 34 -31.56 -0.02 14.49
N SER A 35 -31.44 -1.33 14.71
CA SER A 35 -31.27 -1.92 16.03
C SER A 35 -29.80 -1.97 16.42
N THR A 36 -29.52 -1.99 17.72
CA THR A 36 -28.16 -2.17 18.26
C THR A 36 -28.11 -3.41 19.13
N PHE A 37 -27.19 -4.32 18.83
CA PHE A 37 -26.92 -5.53 19.59
C PHE A 37 -25.53 -5.46 20.23
N SER A 38 -25.41 -5.98 21.45
CA SER A 38 -24.17 -5.87 22.22
C SER A 38 -23.51 -7.23 22.43
N VAL A 39 -22.20 -7.28 22.19
CA VAL A 39 -21.35 -8.41 22.58
C VAL A 39 -20.81 -8.15 23.98
N LEU A 40 -21.11 -9.04 24.91
CA LEU A 40 -20.85 -8.91 26.35
C LEU A 40 -19.81 -9.91 26.86
N ASN A 41 -19.45 -10.92 26.06
CA ASN A 41 -18.46 -11.92 26.42
C ASN A 41 -17.75 -12.50 25.20
N ALA A 42 -16.62 -13.17 25.43
CA ALA A 42 -15.81 -13.77 24.38
C ALA A 42 -16.18 -15.23 24.04
N ASN A 43 -17.38 -15.69 24.46
CA ASN A 43 -17.80 -17.06 24.16
C ASN A 43 -18.14 -17.20 22.66
N ASP A 44 -17.99 -18.40 22.12
CA ASP A 44 -18.40 -18.70 20.74
C ASP A 44 -19.92 -18.58 20.52
N ALA A 45 -20.72 -18.96 21.52
CA ALA A 45 -22.18 -19.06 21.41
C ALA A 45 -22.87 -18.73 22.74
N GLY A 46 -24.19 -18.51 22.66
CA GLY A 46 -25.03 -18.19 23.80
C GLY A 46 -25.20 -16.68 24.01
N ALA A 47 -26.01 -16.32 25.01
CA ALA A 47 -26.37 -14.93 25.27
C ALA A 47 -25.12 -14.04 25.46
N GLY A 48 -25.12 -12.90 24.78
CA GLY A 48 -24.02 -11.93 24.83
C GLY A 48 -22.79 -12.30 24.00
N SER A 49 -22.79 -13.39 23.23
CA SER A 49 -21.70 -13.67 22.29
C SER A 49 -21.84 -12.88 20.98
N LEU A 50 -20.72 -12.75 20.25
CA LEU A 50 -20.72 -12.20 18.89
C LEU A 50 -21.66 -12.97 17.96
N ARG A 51 -21.65 -14.31 18.05
CA ARG A 51 -22.55 -15.15 17.24
C ARG A 51 -24.01 -14.85 17.54
N GLN A 52 -24.38 -14.67 18.81
CA GLN A 52 -25.76 -14.34 19.15
C GLN A 52 -26.14 -12.95 18.66
N ALA A 53 -25.27 -11.94 18.81
CA ALA A 53 -25.53 -10.60 18.30
C ALA A 53 -25.73 -10.58 16.77
N VAL A 54 -24.94 -11.36 16.02
CA VAL A 54 -25.13 -11.52 14.57
C VAL A 54 -26.43 -12.26 14.24
N LEU A 55 -26.81 -13.28 15.00
CA LEU A 55 -28.10 -13.97 14.82
C LEU A 55 -29.28 -13.02 15.03
N ASP A 56 -29.20 -12.17 16.06
CA ASP A 56 -30.24 -11.19 16.36
C ASP A 56 -30.33 -10.11 15.29
N ALA A 57 -29.19 -9.61 14.78
CA ALA A 57 -29.12 -8.68 13.65
C ALA A 57 -29.68 -9.30 12.37
N ASN A 58 -29.31 -10.53 12.04
CA ASN A 58 -29.86 -11.23 10.87
C ASN A 58 -31.38 -11.42 10.93
N ALA A 59 -31.95 -11.51 12.14
CA ALA A 59 -33.39 -11.67 12.35
C ALA A 59 -34.15 -10.33 12.34
N ASN A 60 -33.44 -9.20 12.46
CA ASN A 60 -34.02 -7.88 12.47
C ASN A 60 -33.83 -7.20 11.11
N ALA A 61 -34.93 -6.95 10.41
CA ALA A 61 -34.86 -6.43 9.05
C ALA A 61 -34.28 -5.01 9.00
N GLY A 62 -33.27 -4.80 8.16
CA GLY A 62 -32.70 -3.50 7.86
C GLY A 62 -31.26 -3.37 8.34
N ALA A 63 -30.74 -2.14 8.27
CA ALA A 63 -29.36 -1.88 8.67
C ALA A 63 -29.21 -1.85 10.20
N ASP A 64 -28.42 -2.76 10.75
CA ASP A 64 -28.19 -2.90 12.19
C ASP A 64 -26.76 -2.55 12.61
N THR A 65 -26.56 -2.42 13.92
CA THR A 65 -25.25 -2.19 14.53
C THR A 65 -24.95 -3.22 15.61
N ILE A 66 -23.71 -3.72 15.63
CA ILE A 66 -23.16 -4.58 16.67
C ILE A 66 -21.98 -3.85 17.32
N THR A 67 -22.04 -3.68 18.64
CA THR A 67 -20.98 -3.07 19.43
C THR A 67 -20.48 -4.03 20.49
N PHE A 68 -19.25 -3.86 20.94
CA PHE A 68 -18.66 -4.66 22.00
C PHE A 68 -18.65 -3.88 23.31
N ASP A 69 -18.99 -4.54 24.41
CA ASP A 69 -18.66 -4.02 25.73
C ASP A 69 -17.13 -3.87 25.84
N PRO A 70 -16.60 -2.73 26.33
CA PRO A 70 -15.16 -2.50 26.40
C PRO A 70 -14.36 -3.54 27.21
N SER A 71 -15.03 -4.32 28.07
CA SER A 71 -14.41 -5.41 28.82
C SER A 71 -14.17 -6.69 27.99
N VAL A 72 -14.75 -6.80 26.80
CA VAL A 72 -14.55 -7.95 25.91
C VAL A 72 -13.21 -7.80 25.19
N THR A 73 -12.19 -8.44 25.74
CA THR A 73 -10.81 -8.47 25.17
C THR A 73 -10.31 -9.91 25.05
N GLY A 74 -9.20 -10.13 24.34
CA GLY A 74 -8.60 -11.44 24.15
C GLY A 74 -9.06 -12.10 22.86
N THR A 75 -9.50 -13.36 22.91
CA THR A 75 -9.85 -14.13 21.71
C THR A 75 -11.24 -14.75 21.84
N ILE A 76 -12.08 -14.54 20.83
CA ILE A 76 -13.31 -15.30 20.58
C ILE A 76 -12.94 -16.50 19.70
N THR A 77 -12.81 -17.68 20.30
CA THR A 77 -12.46 -18.90 19.58
C THR A 77 -13.72 -19.61 19.05
N LEU A 78 -13.88 -19.69 17.73
CA LEU A 78 -15.02 -20.36 17.12
C LEU A 78 -14.87 -21.88 17.18
N THR A 79 -15.87 -22.55 17.76
CA THR A 79 -15.95 -24.02 17.87
C THR A 79 -17.20 -24.57 17.18
N SER A 80 -18.17 -23.72 16.89
CA SER A 80 -19.46 -24.03 16.29
C SER A 80 -19.51 -23.71 14.78
N GLY A 81 -18.34 -23.56 14.16
CA GLY A 81 -18.19 -23.24 12.74
C GLY A 81 -18.30 -21.74 12.43
N GLN A 82 -18.41 -21.40 11.14
CA GLN A 82 -18.49 -20.02 10.68
C GLN A 82 -19.75 -19.29 11.16
N ILE A 83 -19.69 -17.96 11.19
CA ILE A 83 -20.82 -17.08 11.49
C ILE A 83 -21.34 -16.52 10.15
N ALA A 84 -22.60 -16.78 9.83
CA ALA A 84 -23.25 -16.23 8.64
C ALA A 84 -23.80 -14.83 8.92
N ILE A 85 -23.54 -13.88 8.03
CA ILE A 85 -24.14 -12.55 8.04
C ILE A 85 -25.08 -12.48 6.83
N THR A 86 -26.36 -12.26 7.09
CA THR A 86 -27.43 -12.30 6.08
C THR A 86 -28.22 -11.00 5.99
N ASP A 87 -27.94 -10.02 6.84
CA ASP A 87 -28.47 -8.66 6.72
C ASP A 87 -27.36 -7.60 6.76
N THR A 88 -27.71 -6.37 6.40
CA THR A 88 -26.84 -5.19 6.45
C THR A 88 -26.48 -4.89 7.91
N VAL A 89 -25.19 -4.86 8.23
CA VAL A 89 -24.74 -4.68 9.61
C VAL A 89 -23.42 -3.92 9.68
N THR A 90 -23.32 -3.06 10.69
CA THR A 90 -22.06 -2.42 11.09
C THR A 90 -21.57 -3.05 12.39
N ILE A 91 -20.35 -3.60 12.37
CA ILE A 91 -19.71 -4.24 13.52
C ILE A 91 -18.52 -3.39 13.95
N THR A 92 -18.54 -2.85 15.16
CA THR A 92 -17.46 -2.03 15.71
C THR A 92 -16.84 -2.70 16.92
N GLY A 93 -15.66 -3.28 16.71
CA GLY A 93 -14.85 -3.92 17.74
C GLY A 93 -14.15 -2.92 18.67
N PRO A 94 -13.59 -3.41 19.79
CA PRO A 94 -12.89 -2.58 20.77
C PRO A 94 -11.48 -2.13 20.31
N GLY A 95 -11.02 -2.60 19.15
CA GLY A 95 -9.69 -2.36 18.58
C GLY A 95 -9.03 -3.69 18.18
N ALA A 96 -8.37 -3.73 17.02
CA ALA A 96 -7.82 -4.98 16.47
C ALA A 96 -6.73 -5.61 17.37
N ALA A 97 -6.01 -4.80 18.16
CA ALA A 97 -5.05 -5.30 19.14
C ALA A 97 -5.70 -5.80 20.45
N ALA A 98 -6.97 -5.44 20.70
CA ALA A 98 -7.67 -5.77 21.93
C ALA A 98 -8.51 -7.06 21.80
N LEU A 99 -9.03 -7.36 20.61
CA LEU A 99 -9.91 -8.51 20.41
C LEU A 99 -9.68 -9.21 19.06
N GLU A 100 -9.38 -10.49 19.17
CA GLU A 100 -9.29 -11.44 18.06
C GLU A 100 -10.57 -12.28 17.95
N VAL A 101 -10.97 -12.60 16.72
CA VAL A 101 -11.94 -13.64 16.41
C VAL A 101 -11.18 -14.74 15.67
N SER A 102 -11.08 -15.90 16.29
CA SER A 102 -10.29 -17.02 15.79
C SER A 102 -11.17 -18.09 15.16
N GLY A 103 -10.89 -18.48 13.92
CA GLY A 103 -11.50 -19.65 13.27
C GLY A 103 -11.02 -21.00 13.81
N ASN A 104 -10.03 -20.97 14.72
CA ASN A 104 -9.44 -22.12 15.41
C ASN A 104 -8.87 -23.19 14.44
N ASP A 105 -8.41 -22.75 13.26
CA ASP A 105 -7.98 -23.58 12.12
C ASP A 105 -9.05 -24.58 11.62
N ALA A 106 -10.25 -24.55 12.20
CA ALA A 106 -11.31 -25.50 12.02
C ALA A 106 -12.43 -24.95 11.14
N SER A 107 -12.57 -23.62 11.08
CA SER A 107 -13.63 -22.97 10.31
C SER A 107 -13.24 -21.59 9.81
N ARG A 108 -13.93 -21.16 8.77
CA ARG A 108 -14.00 -19.76 8.35
C ARG A 108 -14.65 -18.96 9.47
N ILE A 109 -14.32 -17.67 9.57
CA ILE A 109 -14.92 -16.79 10.58
C ILE A 109 -16.27 -16.25 10.10
N PHE A 110 -16.28 -15.45 9.03
CA PHE A 110 -17.51 -14.86 8.50
C PHE A 110 -17.85 -15.31 7.09
N ASP A 111 -19.14 -15.52 6.87
CA ASP A 111 -19.73 -15.83 5.58
C ASP A 111 -20.81 -14.83 5.20
N ILE A 112 -20.55 -14.01 4.18
CA ILE A 112 -21.43 -12.95 3.69
C ILE A 112 -21.86 -13.33 2.27
N ALA A 113 -23.02 -13.96 2.12
CA ALA A 113 -23.45 -14.54 0.84
C ALA A 113 -24.90 -14.22 0.47
N THR A 114 -25.46 -13.15 1.06
CA THR A 114 -26.80 -12.67 0.76
C THR A 114 -26.70 -11.45 -0.13
N SER A 115 -27.36 -11.47 -1.28
CA SER A 115 -27.23 -10.38 -2.24
C SER A 115 -27.82 -9.07 -1.71
N GLY A 116 -27.10 -7.96 -1.88
CA GLY A 116 -27.59 -6.64 -1.48
C GLY A 116 -27.43 -6.33 0.02
N THR A 117 -26.69 -7.15 0.76
CA THR A 117 -26.25 -6.82 2.12
C THR A 117 -24.99 -5.96 2.08
N ASP A 118 -25.00 -4.86 2.85
CA ASP A 118 -23.82 -4.03 3.07
C ASP A 118 -23.24 -4.29 4.46
N VAL A 119 -22.03 -4.85 4.53
CA VAL A 119 -21.38 -5.17 5.80
C VAL A 119 -20.22 -4.21 6.04
N THR A 120 -20.18 -3.60 7.22
CA THR A 120 -19.04 -2.78 7.67
C THR A 120 -18.46 -3.38 8.93
N ILE A 121 -17.15 -3.58 8.98
CA ILE A 121 -16.46 -4.13 10.14
C ILE A 121 -15.24 -3.27 10.48
N SER A 122 -15.10 -2.93 11.75
CA SER A 122 -13.97 -2.14 12.23
C SER A 122 -13.40 -2.65 13.55
N GLY A 123 -12.10 -2.43 13.77
CA GLY A 123 -11.47 -2.62 15.08
C GLY A 123 -11.47 -4.07 15.59
N LEU A 124 -11.33 -5.06 14.72
CA LEU A 124 -11.23 -6.48 15.06
C LEU A 124 -10.03 -7.13 14.37
N SER A 125 -9.45 -8.16 15.01
CA SER A 125 -8.48 -9.05 14.39
C SER A 125 -9.14 -10.38 14.02
N PHE A 126 -8.82 -10.92 12.84
CA PHE A 126 -9.31 -12.19 12.32
C PHE A 126 -8.15 -13.15 12.12
N VAL A 127 -8.13 -14.23 12.91
CA VAL A 127 -6.98 -15.13 12.97
C VAL A 127 -7.38 -16.58 12.76
N HIS A 128 -6.47 -17.40 12.23
CA HIS A 128 -6.66 -18.86 12.15
C HIS A 128 -7.99 -19.29 11.48
N GLY A 129 -8.50 -18.49 10.54
CA GLY A 129 -9.66 -18.81 9.73
C GLY A 129 -9.32 -19.81 8.64
N SER A 130 -10.15 -20.84 8.47
CA SER A 130 -9.91 -21.92 7.50
C SER A 130 -11.12 -22.20 6.63
N SER A 131 -10.99 -21.99 5.31
CA SER A 131 -12.08 -22.27 4.37
C SER A 131 -12.39 -23.79 4.30
N PRO A 132 -13.62 -24.20 3.96
CA PRO A 132 -13.88 -25.56 3.52
C PRO A 132 -12.93 -26.01 2.39
N ALA A 133 -12.71 -27.32 2.28
CA ALA A 133 -11.87 -27.89 1.23
C ALA A 133 -12.49 -27.66 -0.15
N TRP A 134 -11.67 -27.21 -1.10
CA TRP A 134 -12.09 -27.01 -2.47
C TRP A 134 -12.46 -28.34 -3.15
N SER A 135 -13.62 -28.38 -3.78
CA SER A 135 -14.14 -29.55 -4.51
C SER A 135 -13.41 -29.87 -5.82
N GLY A 136 -12.42 -29.05 -6.21
CA GLY A 136 -11.74 -29.15 -7.51
C GLY A 136 -12.54 -28.58 -8.68
N GLN A 137 -13.76 -28.08 -8.44
CA GLN A 137 -14.59 -27.47 -9.46
C GLN A 137 -14.39 -25.96 -9.54
N TRP A 138 -14.27 -25.45 -10.77
CA TRP A 138 -14.14 -24.03 -11.06
C TRP A 138 -15.25 -23.14 -10.46
N GLY A 139 -16.47 -23.67 -10.37
CA GLY A 139 -17.62 -22.96 -9.80
C GLY A 139 -17.66 -22.91 -8.27
N ASP A 140 -16.75 -23.61 -7.57
CA ASP A 140 -16.82 -23.76 -6.12
C ASP A 140 -16.21 -22.58 -5.36
N TRP A 141 -16.98 -21.53 -5.23
CA TRP A 141 -16.63 -20.34 -4.44
C TRP A 141 -16.82 -20.53 -2.94
N GLY A 142 -17.36 -21.66 -2.48
CA GLY A 142 -17.49 -21.98 -1.05
C GLY A 142 -16.14 -22.18 -0.36
N ALA A 143 -15.10 -22.50 -1.12
CA ALA A 143 -13.72 -22.67 -0.63
C ALA A 143 -12.86 -21.39 -0.73
N THR A 144 -13.43 -20.22 -1.04
CA THR A 144 -12.69 -18.93 -1.13
C THR A 144 -12.78 -18.15 0.17
N GLY A 145 -11.77 -17.39 0.58
CA GLY A 145 -11.72 -16.68 1.88
C GLY A 145 -11.32 -17.63 3.01
N GLY A 146 -10.22 -17.41 3.74
CA GLY A 146 -9.95 -18.16 4.97
C GLY A 146 -10.69 -17.53 6.16
N ALA A 147 -10.49 -16.22 6.39
CA ALA A 147 -11.23 -15.49 7.41
C ALA A 147 -12.66 -15.15 6.96
N ILE A 148 -12.80 -14.46 5.83
CA ILE A 148 -14.07 -13.89 5.38
C ILE A 148 -14.36 -14.27 3.92
N ARG A 149 -15.58 -14.77 3.68
CA ARG A 149 -16.14 -14.89 2.32
C ARG A 149 -17.14 -13.77 2.06
N VAL A 150 -17.09 -13.20 0.86
CA VAL A 150 -18.10 -12.28 0.34
C VAL A 150 -18.60 -12.75 -1.02
N VAL A 151 -19.91 -12.87 -1.19
CA VAL A 151 -20.54 -13.24 -2.47
C VAL A 151 -21.75 -12.34 -2.75
N ASP A 152 -21.67 -11.62 -3.87
CA ASP A 152 -22.76 -10.77 -4.39
C ASP A 152 -23.26 -9.69 -3.37
N ALA A 153 -22.39 -9.26 -2.45
CA ALA A 153 -22.63 -8.32 -1.34
C ALA A 153 -21.55 -7.21 -1.28
N ALA A 154 -21.70 -6.20 -0.43
CA ALA A 154 -20.64 -5.20 -0.17
C ALA A 154 -19.92 -5.48 1.16
N ILE A 155 -18.63 -5.13 1.21
CA ILE A 155 -17.84 -5.18 2.43
C ILE A 155 -16.98 -3.91 2.57
N THR A 156 -17.01 -3.32 3.77
CA THR A 156 -16.09 -2.28 4.22
C THR A 156 -15.33 -2.78 5.45
N LEU A 157 -14.00 -2.72 5.40
CA LEU A 157 -13.11 -3.09 6.50
C LEU A 157 -12.27 -1.88 6.89
N ASP A 158 -12.28 -1.52 8.17
CA ASP A 158 -11.50 -0.39 8.69
C ASP A 158 -10.73 -0.77 9.96
N GLN A 159 -9.43 -0.48 10.02
CA GLN A 159 -8.63 -0.78 11.21
C GLN A 159 -8.75 -2.25 11.67
N VAL A 160 -8.76 -3.18 10.70
CA VAL A 160 -8.78 -4.62 10.99
C VAL A 160 -7.41 -5.25 10.74
N THR A 161 -7.16 -6.35 11.44
CA THR A 161 -6.03 -7.24 11.16
C THR A 161 -6.56 -8.57 10.67
N MET A 162 -5.97 -9.14 9.64
CA MET A 162 -6.20 -10.53 9.22
C MET A 162 -4.88 -11.26 9.18
N SER A 163 -4.68 -12.23 10.09
CA SER A 163 -3.45 -13.01 10.12
C SER A 163 -3.65 -14.51 10.17
N ASP A 164 -2.69 -15.24 9.60
CA ASP A 164 -2.61 -16.70 9.74
C ASP A 164 -3.88 -17.44 9.27
N ASN A 165 -4.63 -16.83 8.34
CA ASN A 165 -5.81 -17.44 7.75
C ASN A 165 -5.42 -18.24 6.51
N ALA A 166 -6.10 -19.37 6.31
CA ALA A 166 -5.78 -20.32 5.27
C ALA A 166 -6.99 -20.65 4.39
N THR A 167 -6.73 -20.84 3.09
CA THR A 167 -7.71 -21.36 2.15
C THR A 167 -7.08 -22.35 1.17
N THR A 168 -7.85 -23.37 0.83
CA THR A 168 -7.48 -24.32 -0.24
C THR A 168 -7.78 -23.78 -1.64
N ARG A 169 -8.28 -22.54 -1.76
CA ARG A 169 -8.60 -21.92 -3.05
C ARG A 169 -8.00 -20.51 -3.19
N LEU A 170 -8.74 -19.47 -2.85
CA LEU A 170 -8.42 -18.08 -3.18
C LEU A 170 -8.69 -17.17 -1.98
N GLY A 171 -7.81 -16.20 -1.69
CA GLY A 171 -8.02 -15.21 -0.63
C GLY A 171 -7.82 -15.80 0.77
N GLY A 172 -6.59 -15.92 1.26
CA GLY A 172 -6.34 -16.49 2.59
C GLY A 172 -7.00 -15.69 3.71
N GLY A 173 -6.89 -14.36 3.69
CA GLY A 173 -7.69 -13.49 4.56
C GLY A 173 -9.10 -13.29 4.00
N LEU A 174 -9.21 -12.46 2.95
CA LEU A 174 -10.48 -12.08 2.33
C LEU A 174 -10.63 -12.69 0.94
N GLY A 175 -11.76 -13.36 0.72
CA GLY A 175 -12.15 -13.87 -0.58
C GLY A 175 -13.51 -13.32 -1.02
N ALA A 176 -13.55 -12.54 -2.10
CA ALA A 176 -14.77 -11.91 -2.60
C ALA A 176 -15.07 -12.30 -4.04
N LYS A 177 -16.33 -12.66 -4.30
CA LYS A 177 -16.86 -12.93 -5.65
C LYS A 177 -18.04 -12.00 -5.91
N ASN A 178 -17.99 -11.27 -7.02
CA ASN A 178 -19.03 -10.37 -7.48
C ASN A 178 -19.49 -9.39 -6.40
N ALA A 179 -18.62 -9.03 -5.46
CA ALA A 179 -18.97 -8.06 -4.44
C ALA A 179 -19.38 -6.74 -5.11
N SER A 180 -20.47 -6.12 -4.67
CA SER A 180 -20.93 -4.84 -5.22
C SER A 180 -19.92 -3.72 -4.93
N SER A 181 -19.20 -3.81 -3.82
CA SER A 181 -17.99 -3.03 -3.55
C SER A 181 -17.12 -3.72 -2.49
N VAL A 182 -15.81 -3.44 -2.53
CA VAL A 182 -14.86 -3.84 -1.49
C VAL A 182 -14.03 -2.62 -1.12
N THR A 183 -14.17 -2.17 0.13
CA THR A 183 -13.39 -1.04 0.67
C THR A 183 -12.58 -1.54 1.86
N VAL A 184 -11.28 -1.23 1.87
CA VAL A 184 -10.39 -1.58 2.97
C VAL A 184 -9.52 -0.36 3.30
N THR A 185 -9.60 0.11 4.54
CA THR A 185 -8.86 1.27 5.05
C THR A 185 -8.07 0.91 6.29
N ASP A 186 -6.84 1.43 6.41
CA ASP A 186 -6.04 1.40 7.64
C ASP A 186 -5.89 -0.01 8.24
N SER A 187 -5.80 -1.03 7.38
CA SER A 187 -5.92 -2.44 7.76
C SER A 187 -4.69 -3.26 7.35
N THR A 188 -4.48 -4.39 8.03
CA THR A 188 -3.32 -5.26 7.81
C THR A 188 -3.74 -6.69 7.44
N PHE A 189 -3.11 -7.26 6.42
CA PHE A 189 -3.24 -8.65 5.99
C PHE A 189 -1.86 -9.28 6.03
N THR A 190 -1.59 -10.12 7.03
CA THR A 190 -0.27 -10.70 7.22
C THR A 190 -0.27 -12.22 7.33
N SER A 191 0.74 -12.89 6.78
CA SER A 191 0.93 -14.34 6.96
C SER A 191 -0.25 -15.23 6.51
N ASN A 192 -1.15 -14.72 5.68
CA ASN A 192 -2.27 -15.50 5.18
C ASN A 192 -1.84 -16.39 4.01
N THR A 193 -2.47 -17.55 3.87
CA THR A 193 -2.09 -18.56 2.88
C THR A 193 -3.26 -18.95 1.99
N ALA A 194 -3.04 -18.95 0.67
CA ALA A 194 -4.00 -19.47 -0.31
C ALA A 194 -3.35 -20.51 -1.21
N ALA A 195 -4.06 -21.59 -1.54
CA ALA A 195 -3.47 -22.60 -2.44
C ALA A 195 -3.36 -22.11 -3.90
N SER A 196 -4.32 -21.31 -4.39
CA SER A 196 -4.40 -20.94 -5.81
C SER A 196 -4.05 -19.49 -6.13
N GLY A 197 -4.24 -18.53 -5.20
CA GLY A 197 -3.96 -17.10 -5.45
C GLY A 197 -4.57 -16.14 -4.43
N GLY A 198 -3.97 -14.95 -4.30
CA GLY A 198 -4.39 -13.96 -3.31
C GLY A 198 -4.15 -14.46 -1.90
N GLY A 199 -2.89 -14.63 -1.49
CA GLY A 199 -2.57 -15.13 -0.15
C GLY A 199 -3.25 -14.29 0.93
N GLY A 200 -3.22 -12.97 0.81
CA GLY A 200 -3.99 -12.04 1.64
C GLY A 200 -5.43 -11.88 1.13
N LEU A 201 -5.59 -11.32 -0.08
CA LEU A 201 -6.88 -10.96 -0.65
C LEU A 201 -7.06 -11.51 -2.07
N SER A 202 -8.27 -11.99 -2.37
CA SER A 202 -8.65 -12.35 -3.75
C SER A 202 -10.05 -11.87 -4.08
N LEU A 203 -10.14 -10.99 -5.07
CA LEU A 203 -11.39 -10.38 -5.53
C LEU A 203 -11.66 -10.80 -6.98
N TYR A 204 -12.86 -11.29 -7.24
CA TYR A 204 -13.26 -11.79 -8.55
C TYR A 204 -14.58 -11.18 -9.01
N GLY A 205 -14.59 -10.48 -10.14
CA GLY A 205 -15.78 -9.79 -10.64
C GLY A 205 -16.25 -8.66 -9.70
N GLY A 206 -17.43 -8.12 -9.98
CA GLY A 206 -18.12 -7.18 -9.08
C GLY A 206 -17.85 -5.71 -9.37
N GLY A 207 -18.19 -4.86 -8.41
CA GLY A 207 -18.06 -3.41 -8.50
C GLY A 207 -16.66 -2.90 -8.12
N ALA A 208 -16.63 -1.70 -7.56
CA ALA A 208 -15.39 -0.98 -7.30
C ALA A 208 -14.62 -1.56 -6.09
N VAL A 209 -13.29 -1.55 -6.21
CA VAL A 209 -12.36 -1.93 -5.14
C VAL A 209 -11.52 -0.73 -4.72
N SER A 210 -11.44 -0.46 -3.42
CA SER A 210 -10.56 0.56 -2.84
C SER A 210 -9.75 -0.05 -1.70
N LEU A 211 -8.42 0.01 -1.81
CA LEU A 211 -7.48 -0.32 -0.73
C LEU A 211 -6.67 0.94 -0.42
N ASP A 212 -6.74 1.42 0.80
CA ASP A 212 -6.16 2.70 1.20
C ASP A 212 -5.47 2.60 2.56
N ARG A 213 -4.19 2.95 2.67
CA ARG A 213 -3.36 2.70 3.87
C ARG A 213 -3.40 1.24 4.34
N VAL A 214 -3.35 0.31 3.40
CA VAL A 214 -3.37 -1.13 3.68
C VAL A 214 -1.96 -1.70 3.68
N THR A 215 -1.66 -2.55 4.65
CA THR A 215 -0.42 -3.36 4.67
C THR A 215 -0.75 -4.80 4.30
N VAL A 216 -0.15 -5.33 3.24
CA VAL A 216 -0.26 -6.73 2.84
C VAL A 216 1.13 -7.35 2.87
N SER A 217 1.45 -8.09 3.93
CA SER A 217 2.81 -8.55 4.21
C SER A 217 2.94 -10.05 4.44
N GLY A 218 3.98 -10.69 3.89
CA GLY A 218 4.30 -12.08 4.23
C GLY A 218 3.22 -13.11 3.82
N ASN A 219 2.28 -12.75 2.96
CA ASN A 219 1.22 -13.67 2.53
C ASN A 219 1.76 -14.60 1.44
N THR A 220 1.26 -15.83 1.42
CA THR A 220 1.80 -16.87 0.56
C THR A 220 0.72 -17.50 -0.31
N THR A 221 1.05 -17.71 -1.59
CA THR A 221 0.33 -18.64 -2.46
C THR A 221 1.16 -19.90 -2.67
N THR A 222 0.62 -21.09 -2.40
CA THR A 222 1.40 -22.35 -2.36
C THR A 222 1.30 -23.24 -3.60
N GLY A 223 0.51 -22.85 -4.61
CA GLY A 223 0.48 -23.53 -5.92
C GLY A 223 0.03 -24.99 -5.90
N VAL A 224 -0.54 -25.48 -4.80
CA VAL A 224 -0.99 -26.87 -4.66
C VAL A 224 -2.45 -26.99 -5.00
N ASN A 225 -2.73 -27.21 -6.29
CA ASN A 225 -3.94 -27.91 -6.71
C ASN A 225 -3.58 -28.95 -7.77
N ALA A 226 -3.22 -30.14 -7.28
CA ALA A 226 -2.99 -31.33 -8.09
C ALA A 226 -4.31 -31.75 -8.75
N GLY A 227 -4.49 -31.44 -10.04
CA GLY A 227 -5.64 -31.95 -10.82
C GLY A 227 -6.26 -30.97 -11.82
N THR A 228 -5.99 -29.66 -11.73
CA THR A 228 -6.42 -28.73 -12.79
C THR A 228 -5.35 -28.61 -13.89
N PRO A 229 -5.72 -28.60 -15.18
CA PRO A 229 -4.78 -28.37 -16.27
C PRO A 229 -4.17 -26.94 -16.20
N THR A 230 -3.08 -26.81 -15.46
CA THR A 230 -1.78 -26.15 -15.71
C THR A 230 -1.68 -24.85 -16.54
N ARG A 231 -2.74 -24.07 -16.78
CA ARG A 231 -2.61 -22.77 -17.50
C ARG A 231 -3.11 -21.53 -16.76
N TYR A 232 -3.79 -21.67 -15.63
CA TYR A 232 -4.47 -20.54 -14.97
C TYR A 232 -4.14 -20.42 -13.49
N ASN A 233 -2.86 -20.57 -13.11
CA ASN A 233 -2.47 -20.23 -11.75
C ASN A 233 -2.73 -18.74 -11.52
N TYR A 234 -3.46 -18.49 -10.45
CA TYR A 234 -4.01 -17.20 -10.13
C TYR A 234 -2.98 -16.46 -9.30
N GLY A 235 -2.40 -15.44 -9.92
CA GLY A 235 -1.36 -14.65 -9.31
C GLY A 235 -1.73 -13.95 -8.00
N GLY A 236 -0.79 -13.17 -7.47
CA GLY A 236 -0.97 -12.30 -6.31
C GLY A 236 -0.66 -13.01 -5.01
N GLY A 237 0.63 -13.25 -4.72
CA GLY A 237 1.05 -13.78 -3.41
C GLY A 237 0.43 -12.97 -2.26
N GLY A 238 0.37 -11.65 -2.41
CA GLY A 238 -0.41 -10.75 -1.54
C GLY A 238 -1.85 -10.59 -2.01
N VAL A 239 -2.05 -9.87 -3.12
CA VAL A 239 -3.38 -9.44 -3.60
C VAL A 239 -3.64 -9.88 -5.02
N ARG A 240 -4.84 -10.42 -5.24
CA ARG A 240 -5.35 -10.78 -6.55
C ARG A 240 -6.64 -10.03 -6.88
N LEU A 241 -6.63 -9.31 -7.99
CA LEU A 241 -7.76 -8.58 -8.54
C LEU A 241 -8.11 -9.17 -9.90
N ALA A 242 -9.30 -9.74 -10.07
CA ALA A 242 -9.69 -10.40 -11.32
C ALA A 242 -11.11 -10.04 -11.73
N GLY A 243 -11.29 -8.96 -12.47
CA GLY A 243 -12.61 -8.54 -12.96
C GLY A 243 -13.41 -7.53 -12.12
N PRO A 244 -12.90 -6.87 -11.06
CA PRO A 244 -13.59 -5.70 -10.51
C PRO A 244 -13.86 -4.63 -11.59
N SER A 245 -14.92 -3.83 -11.41
CA SER A 245 -15.26 -2.76 -12.37
C SER A 245 -14.25 -1.62 -12.40
N SER A 246 -13.53 -1.40 -11.31
CA SER A 246 -12.42 -0.46 -11.16
C SER A 246 -11.63 -0.82 -9.91
N THR A 247 -10.37 -0.38 -9.86
CA THR A 247 -9.55 -0.56 -8.66
C THR A 247 -8.74 0.68 -8.35
N THR A 248 -8.73 1.09 -7.08
CA THR A 248 -7.83 2.11 -6.55
C THR A 248 -7.07 1.53 -5.38
N ILE A 249 -5.74 1.60 -5.44
CA ILE A 249 -4.85 1.25 -4.34
C ILE A 249 -4.00 2.49 -4.04
N THR A 250 -4.16 3.06 -2.86
CA THR A 250 -3.48 4.27 -2.41
C THR A 250 -2.71 4.04 -1.13
N ASP A 251 -1.54 4.67 -0.98
CA ASP A 251 -0.84 4.80 0.30
C ASP A 251 -0.59 3.47 1.02
N SER A 252 -0.42 2.39 0.25
CA SER A 252 -0.42 1.02 0.74
C SER A 252 0.94 0.32 0.57
N THR A 253 1.23 -0.65 1.42
CA THR A 253 2.49 -1.42 1.38
C THR A 253 2.24 -2.89 1.07
N PHE A 254 2.95 -3.43 0.08
CA PHE A 254 2.94 -4.84 -0.29
C PHE A 254 4.34 -5.41 -0.13
N SER A 255 4.59 -6.12 0.98
CA SER A 255 5.93 -6.54 1.36
C SER A 255 6.07 -8.04 1.56
N SER A 256 7.18 -8.63 1.12
CA SER A 256 7.54 -10.02 1.45
C SER A 256 6.47 -11.06 1.11
N ASN A 257 5.56 -10.78 0.18
CA ASN A 257 4.58 -11.75 -0.25
C ASN A 257 5.23 -12.74 -1.22
N ALA A 258 4.79 -13.99 -1.17
CA ALA A 258 5.44 -15.07 -1.87
C ALA A 258 4.44 -15.85 -2.74
N VAL A 259 4.88 -16.21 -3.93
CA VAL A 259 4.27 -17.27 -4.72
C VAL A 259 5.24 -18.43 -4.77
N VAL A 260 4.90 -19.50 -4.05
CA VAL A 260 5.67 -20.73 -3.91
C VAL A 260 4.98 -21.82 -4.72
N ASN A 261 5.34 -21.98 -6.00
CA ASN A 261 4.83 -23.10 -6.80
C ASN A 261 5.83 -24.27 -6.82
N ALA A 262 5.34 -25.50 -7.04
CA ALA A 262 6.20 -26.58 -7.54
C ALA A 262 6.71 -26.24 -8.97
N ALA A 263 7.93 -26.66 -9.32
CA ALA A 263 8.56 -26.36 -10.60
C ALA A 263 7.63 -26.67 -11.80
N GLY A 264 7.42 -25.68 -12.69
CA GLY A 264 6.65 -25.82 -13.93
C GLY A 264 5.26 -25.17 -13.96
N GLN A 265 4.86 -24.46 -12.90
CA GLN A 265 3.55 -23.84 -12.74
C GLN A 265 3.62 -22.30 -12.82
N ASN A 266 2.80 -21.67 -13.68
CA ASN A 266 2.87 -20.25 -14.07
C ASN A 266 2.21 -19.28 -13.07
N GLY A 267 2.69 -19.18 -11.83
CA GLY A 267 2.25 -18.13 -10.90
C GLY A 267 2.67 -16.73 -11.36
N ILE A 268 1.84 -15.70 -11.16
CA ILE A 268 2.12 -14.33 -11.63
C ILE A 268 1.95 -13.33 -10.48
N GLY A 269 2.73 -12.26 -10.36
CA GLY A 269 2.51 -11.23 -9.32
C GLY A 269 2.80 -11.74 -7.90
N GLY A 270 4.02 -11.55 -7.38
CA GLY A 270 4.31 -11.90 -5.98
C GLY A 270 3.59 -10.99 -4.99
N GLY A 271 3.62 -9.67 -5.20
CA GLY A 271 2.87 -8.70 -4.40
C GLY A 271 1.43 -8.54 -4.89
N VAL A 272 1.25 -7.89 -6.04
CA VAL A 272 -0.07 -7.51 -6.58
C VAL A 272 -0.27 -8.06 -8.00
N TYR A 273 -1.45 -8.61 -8.24
CA TYR A 273 -1.91 -9.09 -9.54
C TYR A 273 -3.21 -8.38 -9.95
N VAL A 274 -3.22 -7.80 -11.15
CA VAL A 274 -4.40 -7.24 -11.82
C VAL A 274 -4.72 -8.06 -13.07
N GLY A 275 -5.89 -8.67 -13.11
CA GLY A 275 -6.35 -9.53 -14.19
C GLY A 275 -6.87 -8.77 -15.41
N ALA A 276 -6.89 -9.44 -16.55
CA ALA A 276 -7.17 -8.85 -17.87
C ALA A 276 -8.59 -8.27 -18.05
N TRP A 277 -9.54 -8.73 -17.24
CA TRP A 277 -10.94 -8.32 -17.33
C TRP A 277 -11.31 -7.29 -16.26
N SER A 278 -10.34 -6.86 -15.47
CA SER A 278 -10.54 -5.79 -14.51
C SER A 278 -10.71 -4.47 -15.26
N GLY A 279 -11.57 -3.60 -14.76
CA GLY A 279 -11.60 -2.22 -15.22
C GLY A 279 -10.31 -1.48 -14.85
N PRO A 280 -10.25 -0.17 -15.12
CA PRO A 280 -9.05 0.63 -14.88
C PRO A 280 -8.55 0.51 -13.43
N ALA A 281 -7.25 0.29 -13.28
CA ALA A 281 -6.57 0.27 -11.98
C ALA A 281 -5.70 1.52 -11.79
N LEU A 282 -5.83 2.19 -10.65
CA LEU A 282 -4.92 3.22 -10.16
C LEU A 282 -4.15 2.66 -8.96
N ILE A 283 -2.82 2.71 -9.04
CA ILE A 283 -1.90 2.28 -8.00
C ILE A 283 -1.02 3.49 -7.69
N GLU A 284 -1.23 4.14 -6.55
CA GLU A 284 -0.63 5.43 -6.24
C GLU A 284 -0.06 5.48 -4.81
N GLY A 285 1.09 6.11 -4.61
CA GLY A 285 1.64 6.28 -3.27
C GLY A 285 2.08 4.96 -2.62
N VAL A 286 2.28 3.88 -3.39
CA VAL A 286 2.50 2.54 -2.83
C VAL A 286 3.97 2.16 -2.75
N THR A 287 4.29 1.29 -1.79
CA THR A 287 5.56 0.58 -1.73
C THR A 287 5.35 -0.91 -2.01
N ILE A 288 5.99 -1.45 -3.04
CA ILE A 288 5.99 -2.88 -3.37
C ILE A 288 7.41 -3.40 -3.18
N GLU A 289 7.68 -4.04 -2.05
CA GLU A 289 9.04 -4.43 -1.64
C GLU A 289 9.22 -5.93 -1.35
N SER A 290 10.38 -6.47 -1.70
CA SER A 290 10.82 -7.81 -1.27
C SER A 290 9.85 -8.95 -1.57
N ASN A 291 8.95 -8.79 -2.53
CA ASN A 291 8.03 -9.86 -2.92
C ASN A 291 8.77 -10.87 -3.78
N THR A 292 8.41 -12.13 -3.62
CA THR A 292 9.08 -13.24 -4.30
C THR A 292 8.09 -14.03 -5.15
N ASN A 293 8.55 -14.41 -6.34
CA ASN A 293 7.83 -15.34 -7.20
C ASN A 293 8.83 -16.24 -7.89
N ASN A 294 8.48 -17.51 -8.08
CA ASN A 294 9.25 -18.45 -8.89
C ASN A 294 8.77 -18.56 -10.34
N ALA A 295 7.94 -17.63 -10.82
CA ALA A 295 7.41 -17.59 -12.18
C ALA A 295 7.43 -16.18 -12.83
N SER A 296 6.37 -15.37 -12.82
CA SER A 296 6.30 -14.08 -13.57
C SER A 296 5.92 -12.87 -12.70
N GLY A 297 6.53 -11.69 -12.87
CA GLY A 297 6.10 -10.48 -12.13
C GLY A 297 6.31 -10.61 -10.61
N SER A 298 7.52 -10.45 -10.09
CA SER A 298 7.79 -10.70 -8.66
C SER A 298 7.14 -9.67 -7.73
N GLY A 299 7.09 -8.39 -8.12
CA GLY A 299 6.41 -7.35 -7.35
C GLY A 299 4.96 -7.14 -7.78
N PHE A 300 4.79 -6.71 -9.03
CA PHE A 300 3.52 -6.28 -9.61
C PHE A 300 3.31 -6.91 -10.99
N ALA A 301 2.09 -7.32 -11.27
CA ALA A 301 1.69 -7.74 -12.61
C ALA A 301 0.30 -7.22 -12.96
N SER A 302 0.15 -6.63 -14.16
CA SER A 302 -1.13 -6.26 -14.72
C SER A 302 -1.34 -6.84 -16.11
N PHE A 303 -2.54 -7.38 -16.31
CA PHE A 303 -3.05 -7.79 -17.62
C PHE A 303 -4.15 -6.88 -18.17
N GLY A 304 -4.56 -5.88 -17.39
CA GLY A 304 -5.53 -4.86 -17.74
C GLY A 304 -4.91 -3.47 -17.79
N SER A 305 -5.72 -2.44 -18.04
CA SER A 305 -5.26 -1.05 -18.04
C SER A 305 -4.91 -0.59 -16.62
N VAL A 306 -3.75 0.03 -16.45
CA VAL A 306 -3.23 0.43 -15.14
C VAL A 306 -2.48 1.76 -15.20
N THR A 307 -2.64 2.59 -14.17
CA THR A 307 -1.75 3.71 -13.87
C THR A 307 -1.02 3.40 -12.57
N ILE A 308 0.31 3.39 -12.61
CA ILE A 308 1.19 3.33 -11.45
C ILE A 308 1.78 4.74 -11.30
N ALA A 309 1.58 5.37 -10.16
CA ALA A 309 1.99 6.75 -9.92
C ALA A 309 2.66 6.90 -8.56
N ASN A 310 3.64 7.80 -8.42
CA ASN A 310 4.17 8.20 -7.11
C ASN A 310 4.53 7.01 -6.21
N SER A 311 5.17 5.97 -6.77
CA SER A 311 5.32 4.68 -6.10
C SER A 311 6.77 4.18 -6.11
N THR A 312 7.12 3.34 -5.14
CA THR A 312 8.44 2.72 -5.03
C THR A 312 8.32 1.19 -5.13
N ILE A 313 9.01 0.60 -6.10
CA ILE A 313 9.00 -0.85 -6.37
C ILE A 313 10.44 -1.37 -6.32
N THR A 314 10.81 -2.05 -5.23
CA THR A 314 12.21 -2.39 -4.96
C THR A 314 12.42 -3.76 -4.32
N GLY A 315 13.60 -4.36 -4.53
CA GLY A 315 13.99 -5.60 -3.87
C GLY A 315 13.14 -6.83 -4.22
N ASN A 316 12.24 -6.75 -5.20
CA ASN A 316 11.40 -7.88 -5.59
C ASN A 316 12.24 -8.89 -6.37
N SER A 317 12.06 -10.17 -6.09
CA SER A 317 12.93 -11.22 -6.62
C SER A 317 12.16 -12.30 -7.38
N ASN A 318 12.61 -12.57 -8.59
CA ASN A 318 12.16 -13.72 -9.37
C ASN A 318 13.19 -14.85 -9.31
N THR A 319 12.81 -15.95 -8.68
CA THR A 319 13.70 -17.09 -8.43
C THR A 319 13.59 -18.20 -9.48
N SER A 320 12.83 -18.00 -10.56
CA SER A 320 12.59 -19.06 -11.55
C SER A 320 13.86 -19.46 -12.32
N PRO A 321 14.22 -20.76 -12.37
CA PRO A 321 15.36 -21.24 -13.15
C PRO A 321 15.10 -21.30 -14.67
N SER A 322 13.84 -21.22 -15.12
CA SER A 322 13.45 -21.19 -16.54
C SER A 322 12.67 -19.91 -16.88
N GLY A 323 13.41 -18.80 -16.90
CA GLY A 323 12.89 -17.44 -17.05
C GLY A 323 12.07 -17.21 -18.32
N THR A 324 10.75 -17.26 -18.19
CA THR A 324 9.87 -16.85 -19.29
C THR A 324 9.40 -15.40 -19.16
N TYR A 325 9.23 -14.80 -17.95
CA TYR A 325 8.59 -13.47 -17.76
C TYR A 325 9.05 -12.67 -16.50
N GLY A 326 10.35 -12.46 -16.33
CA GLY A 326 11.04 -12.21 -15.04
C GLY A 326 11.02 -10.84 -14.33
N ALA A 327 10.23 -9.83 -14.73
CA ALA A 327 10.36 -8.48 -14.14
C ALA A 327 9.71 -8.32 -12.75
N ALA A 328 10.12 -7.29 -12.00
CA ALA A 328 9.39 -6.80 -10.85
C ALA A 328 8.05 -6.17 -11.24
N VAL A 329 8.01 -5.47 -12.38
CA VAL A 329 6.77 -4.95 -12.96
C VAL A 329 6.52 -5.61 -14.31
N HIS A 330 5.45 -6.40 -14.40
CA HIS A 330 5.05 -7.09 -15.62
C HIS A 330 3.73 -6.56 -16.16
N LEU A 331 3.73 -6.03 -17.38
CA LEU A 331 2.56 -5.48 -18.05
C LEU A 331 2.28 -6.28 -19.32
N ALA A 332 1.10 -6.87 -19.46
CA ALA A 332 0.84 -7.69 -20.65
C ALA A 332 -0.61 -7.64 -21.14
N GLY A 333 -0.81 -7.74 -22.45
CA GLY A 333 -2.13 -7.96 -23.03
C GLY A 333 -2.50 -9.45 -23.05
N LEU A 334 -3.71 -9.79 -22.62
CA LEU A 334 -4.28 -11.13 -22.73
C LEU A 334 -5.58 -11.12 -23.55
N TRP A 335 -5.75 -12.13 -24.41
CA TRP A 335 -7.02 -12.47 -25.07
C TRP A 335 -7.71 -11.37 -25.89
N GLY A 336 -6.96 -10.43 -26.47
CA GLY A 336 -7.51 -9.36 -27.31
C GLY A 336 -7.99 -8.11 -26.57
N GLY A 337 -7.71 -8.00 -25.26
CA GLY A 337 -7.88 -6.75 -24.52
C GLY A 337 -6.79 -5.73 -24.85
N THR A 338 -7.13 -4.44 -24.82
CA THR A 338 -6.19 -3.32 -24.92
C THR A 338 -5.52 -3.08 -23.56
N THR A 339 -4.18 -3.11 -23.51
CA THR A 339 -3.42 -2.76 -22.29
C THR A 339 -2.81 -1.38 -22.46
N ARG A 340 -3.37 -0.39 -21.76
CA ARG A 340 -2.76 0.94 -21.63
C ARG A 340 -2.19 1.05 -20.22
N ALA A 341 -0.89 1.15 -20.14
CA ALA A 341 -0.19 1.33 -18.88
C ALA A 341 0.45 2.73 -18.82
N LYS A 342 0.36 3.36 -17.67
CA LYS A 342 1.12 4.58 -17.36
C LYS A 342 1.95 4.33 -16.12
N VAL A 343 3.24 4.65 -16.19
CA VAL A 343 4.16 4.64 -15.05
C VAL A 343 4.65 6.07 -14.89
N LEU A 344 4.17 6.72 -13.84
CA LEU A 344 4.32 8.15 -13.63
C LEU A 344 5.09 8.37 -12.34
N GLN A 345 6.21 9.08 -12.43
CA GLN A 345 7.00 9.51 -11.30
C GLN A 345 7.20 8.41 -10.23
N THR A 346 7.64 7.25 -10.71
CA THR A 346 7.75 6.00 -9.95
C THR A 346 9.20 5.54 -9.94
N THR A 347 9.67 4.97 -8.84
CA THR A 347 11.02 4.42 -8.70
C THR A 347 10.99 2.89 -8.75
N ILE A 348 11.63 2.30 -9.76
CA ILE A 348 11.78 0.84 -9.96
C ILE A 348 13.27 0.49 -9.95
N THR A 349 13.77 -0.03 -8.83
CA THR A 349 15.21 -0.27 -8.62
C THR A 349 15.49 -1.49 -7.75
N GLY A 350 16.70 -2.03 -7.77
CA GLY A 350 17.12 -3.11 -6.87
C GLY A 350 16.33 -4.42 -7.02
N ASN A 351 15.56 -4.58 -8.10
CA ASN A 351 14.81 -5.80 -8.35
C ASN A 351 15.69 -6.84 -9.05
N THR A 352 15.44 -8.12 -8.80
CA THR A 352 16.28 -9.22 -9.28
C THR A 352 15.50 -10.27 -10.02
N SER A 353 16.09 -10.87 -11.06
CA SER A 353 15.50 -12.02 -11.74
C SER A 353 16.56 -12.99 -12.25
N ASN A 354 16.44 -14.29 -11.95
CA ASN A 354 17.44 -15.30 -12.31
C ASN A 354 17.37 -15.83 -13.76
N GLY A 355 16.54 -15.26 -14.63
CA GLY A 355 16.31 -15.73 -16.00
C GLY A 355 16.71 -14.73 -17.10
N GLY A 356 16.49 -15.10 -18.37
CA GLY A 356 16.82 -14.27 -19.54
C GLY A 356 15.87 -13.09 -19.81
N ASN A 357 15.24 -12.52 -18.78
CA ASN A 357 14.29 -11.39 -18.88
C ASN A 357 14.76 -10.21 -18.01
N PRO A 358 14.34 -8.96 -18.31
CA PRO A 358 14.64 -7.82 -17.43
C PRO A 358 14.01 -8.01 -16.05
N SER A 359 14.64 -7.42 -15.04
CA SER A 359 14.20 -7.44 -13.66
C SER A 359 13.43 -6.18 -13.26
N GLY A 360 13.61 -5.06 -13.97
CA GLY A 360 12.90 -3.81 -13.71
C GLY A 360 11.47 -3.81 -14.25
N LEU A 361 11.31 -3.33 -15.49
CA LEU A 361 10.03 -3.19 -16.18
C LEU A 361 9.98 -4.06 -17.44
N GLN A 362 8.90 -4.83 -17.60
CA GLN A 362 8.64 -5.64 -18.79
C GLN A 362 7.23 -5.37 -19.33
N SER A 363 7.13 -5.22 -20.65
CA SER A 363 5.84 -5.19 -21.36
C SER A 363 5.77 -6.21 -22.50
N LEU A 364 4.67 -6.96 -22.61
CA LEU A 364 4.49 -8.03 -23.61
C LEU A 364 3.11 -8.04 -24.27
N ASN A 365 3.09 -8.34 -25.58
CA ASN A 365 1.88 -8.70 -26.32
C ASN A 365 1.82 -10.22 -26.52
N ARG A 366 1.00 -10.92 -25.72
CA ARG A 366 1.04 -12.39 -25.61
C ARG A 366 0.29 -13.14 -26.73
N THR A 367 -0.54 -12.48 -27.55
CA THR A 367 -1.50 -13.22 -28.40
C THR A 367 -1.57 -12.80 -29.87
N GLY A 368 -0.88 -11.73 -30.29
CA GLY A 368 -1.10 -11.16 -31.64
C GLY A 368 -2.55 -10.69 -31.90
N ARG A 369 -3.41 -10.76 -30.88
CA ARG A 369 -4.82 -10.31 -30.88
C ARG A 369 -5.01 -9.02 -30.09
N SER A 370 -4.06 -8.67 -29.22
CA SER A 370 -4.03 -7.35 -28.58
C SER A 370 -3.53 -6.37 -29.62
N THR A 371 -4.37 -5.45 -30.07
CA THR A 371 -4.02 -4.48 -31.10
C THR A 371 -3.25 -3.27 -30.54
N ASP A 372 -3.35 -3.02 -29.23
CA ASP A 372 -2.74 -1.85 -28.56
C ASP A 372 -2.12 -2.25 -27.20
N VAL A 373 -0.78 -2.33 -27.12
CA VAL A 373 -0.07 -2.31 -25.83
C VAL A 373 0.82 -1.06 -25.83
N SER A 374 0.47 -0.06 -25.03
CA SER A 374 1.25 1.18 -24.88
C SER A 374 1.65 1.39 -23.43
N VAL A 375 2.89 1.78 -23.21
CA VAL A 375 3.42 2.14 -21.90
C VAL A 375 3.92 3.57 -21.97
N GLY A 376 3.27 4.47 -21.22
CA GLY A 376 3.79 5.81 -20.97
C GLY A 376 4.69 5.79 -19.75
N LEU A 377 5.95 6.20 -19.88
CA LEU A 377 6.91 6.31 -18.78
C LEU A 377 7.29 7.77 -18.59
N TYR A 378 6.78 8.40 -17.54
CA TYR A 378 7.03 9.82 -17.30
C TYR A 378 7.74 10.04 -15.98
N GLY A 379 8.80 10.85 -15.95
CA GLY A 379 9.40 11.30 -14.69
C GLY A 379 9.90 10.15 -13.80
N SER A 380 10.15 8.96 -14.35
CA SER A 380 10.28 7.71 -13.58
C SER A 380 11.70 7.14 -13.65
N VAL A 381 12.07 6.37 -12.63
CA VAL A 381 13.35 5.68 -12.56
C VAL A 381 13.14 4.20 -12.82
N VAL A 382 13.88 3.66 -13.79
CA VAL A 382 14.01 2.22 -14.03
C VAL A 382 15.50 1.94 -14.18
N ALA A 383 16.21 1.79 -13.06
CA ALA A 383 17.68 1.67 -13.03
C ALA A 383 18.15 0.86 -11.81
N GLY A 384 19.34 0.27 -11.89
CA GLY A 384 19.93 -0.50 -10.78
C GLY A 384 19.23 -1.84 -10.52
N ASN A 385 18.53 -2.41 -11.51
CA ASN A 385 17.96 -3.74 -11.42
C ASN A 385 18.97 -4.80 -11.90
N ILE A 386 18.88 -6.03 -11.39
CA ILE A 386 19.87 -7.09 -11.63
C ILE A 386 19.22 -8.30 -12.30
N GLY A 387 19.49 -8.44 -13.61
CA GLY A 387 19.07 -9.57 -14.42
C GLY A 387 19.96 -10.79 -14.25
N GLY A 388 19.49 -11.93 -14.76
CA GLY A 388 20.24 -13.18 -14.80
C GLY A 388 21.49 -13.08 -15.68
N PRO A 389 22.36 -14.10 -15.67
CA PRO A 389 23.65 -14.08 -16.37
C PRO A 389 23.55 -13.86 -17.89
N ASP A 390 22.37 -14.10 -18.49
CA ASP A 390 22.12 -13.99 -19.93
C ASP A 390 21.43 -12.67 -20.36
N VAL A 391 21.10 -11.75 -19.44
CA VAL A 391 20.47 -10.47 -19.77
C VAL A 391 21.46 -9.31 -19.73
N GLY A 392 21.83 -8.82 -20.92
CA GLY A 392 22.61 -7.57 -21.06
C GLY A 392 21.83 -6.27 -20.81
N PHE A 393 20.53 -6.35 -20.45
CA PHE A 393 19.64 -5.20 -20.27
C PHE A 393 18.62 -5.44 -19.13
N PRO A 394 19.04 -5.36 -17.86
CA PRO A 394 18.19 -5.74 -16.72
C PRO A 394 17.07 -4.75 -16.37
N ASP A 395 17.10 -3.52 -16.88
CA ASP A 395 16.18 -2.47 -16.42
C ASP A 395 14.90 -2.38 -17.27
N ASN A 396 15.01 -2.42 -18.60
CA ASN A 396 13.85 -2.25 -19.49
C ASN A 396 13.93 -3.09 -20.77
N TRP A 397 12.79 -3.62 -21.25
CA TRP A 397 12.70 -4.38 -22.51
C TRP A 397 11.31 -4.30 -23.20
N GLY A 398 11.31 -4.24 -24.54
CA GLY A 398 10.18 -4.47 -25.46
C GLY A 398 10.35 -5.71 -26.35
N PRO A 399 9.29 -6.32 -26.92
CA PRO A 399 9.10 -7.77 -27.15
C PRO A 399 10.35 -8.62 -27.46
N SER A 400 10.50 -9.76 -26.75
CA SER A 400 11.58 -10.73 -26.97
C SER A 400 11.45 -11.50 -28.29
N SER A 401 12.58 -11.84 -28.91
CA SER A 401 12.70 -12.73 -30.08
C SER A 401 12.30 -14.20 -29.83
N PHE A 402 11.83 -14.55 -28.63
CA PHE A 402 11.22 -15.87 -28.35
C PHE A 402 9.79 -16.03 -28.87
N ASN A 403 9.25 -15.02 -29.56
CA ASN A 403 7.96 -15.08 -30.23
C ASN A 403 8.13 -15.19 -31.76
N ALA A 404 8.78 -16.26 -32.22
CA ALA A 404 8.80 -16.64 -33.65
C ALA A 404 7.40 -17.01 -34.19
N PHE A 405 6.35 -16.90 -33.37
CA PHE A 405 4.96 -17.24 -33.72
C PHE A 405 4.10 -16.03 -34.11
N PHE A 406 4.59 -14.78 -33.97
CA PHE A 406 3.81 -13.59 -34.32
C PHE A 406 4.68 -12.54 -35.04
N PRO A 407 4.26 -12.03 -36.21
CA PRO A 407 5.00 -10.99 -36.91
C PRO A 407 5.08 -9.73 -36.04
N ALA A 408 6.23 -9.07 -36.05
CA ALA A 408 6.47 -7.81 -35.37
C ALA A 408 5.39 -6.80 -35.78
N THR A 409 4.45 -6.52 -34.89
CA THR A 409 3.51 -5.42 -35.07
C THR A 409 4.26 -4.13 -34.76
N THR A 410 4.16 -3.17 -35.67
CA THR A 410 4.77 -1.83 -35.68
C THR A 410 4.25 -0.89 -34.59
N ASP A 411 3.43 -1.36 -33.63
CA ASP A 411 2.66 -0.54 -32.68
C ASP A 411 3.11 -0.65 -31.21
N PHE A 412 4.30 -1.18 -30.93
CA PHE A 412 4.87 -1.14 -29.58
C PHE A 412 5.70 0.14 -29.40
N MET A 413 5.12 1.15 -28.74
CA MET A 413 5.80 2.38 -28.35
C MET A 413 5.86 2.48 -26.83
N ILE A 414 7.09 2.65 -26.30
CA ILE A 414 7.28 3.27 -24.99
C ILE A 414 7.35 4.77 -25.25
N ASP A 415 6.32 5.51 -24.85
CA ASP A 415 6.34 6.96 -24.84
C ASP A 415 6.98 7.37 -23.52
N SER A 416 8.28 7.69 -23.54
CA SER A 416 9.01 8.11 -22.35
C SER A 416 9.45 9.55 -22.42
N SER A 417 9.28 10.29 -21.32
CA SER A 417 9.88 11.63 -21.15
C SER A 417 10.37 11.82 -19.73
N ASN A 418 11.41 12.65 -19.60
CA ASN A 418 12.01 13.04 -18.33
C ASN A 418 12.28 11.87 -17.37
N SER A 419 12.63 10.69 -17.90
CA SER A 419 12.81 9.46 -17.13
C SER A 419 14.27 9.00 -17.17
N VAL A 420 14.69 8.26 -16.13
CA VAL A 420 16.03 7.68 -16.03
C VAL A 420 15.95 6.18 -16.21
N ILE A 421 16.66 5.67 -17.21
CA ILE A 421 16.63 4.26 -17.60
C ILE A 421 18.06 3.71 -17.62
N GLY A 422 18.32 2.70 -16.80
CA GLY A 422 19.67 2.22 -16.56
C GLY A 422 20.26 1.38 -17.69
N SER A 423 19.44 0.61 -18.39
CA SER A 423 19.88 -0.19 -19.54
C SER A 423 18.75 -0.31 -20.56
N ILE A 424 19.07 -0.07 -21.84
CA ILE A 424 18.13 -0.17 -22.95
C ILE A 424 18.65 -1.08 -24.05
N ARG A 425 17.76 -1.91 -24.59
CA ARG A 425 18.10 -2.77 -25.73
C ARG A 425 18.00 -1.97 -27.04
N ALA A 426 19.09 -1.93 -27.81
CA ALA A 426 19.22 -1.16 -29.06
C ALA A 426 18.17 -1.43 -30.17
N THR A 427 17.36 -2.49 -30.07
CA THR A 427 16.32 -2.87 -31.05
C THR A 427 14.91 -2.51 -30.63
N THR A 428 14.75 -1.85 -29.48
CA THR A 428 13.44 -1.36 -29.03
C THR A 428 13.06 -0.11 -29.82
N PRO A 429 11.83 0.00 -30.35
CA PRO A 429 11.32 1.26 -30.88
C PRO A 429 11.12 2.24 -29.71
N PHE A 430 12.22 2.89 -29.29
CA PHE A 430 12.17 4.04 -28.40
C PHE A 430 11.94 5.26 -29.27
N THR A 431 10.75 5.85 -29.19
CA THR A 431 10.61 7.26 -29.47
C THR A 431 11.10 7.97 -28.21
N ASP A 432 12.39 8.30 -28.16
CA ASP A 432 12.91 9.16 -27.10
C ASP A 432 12.18 10.50 -27.19
N VAL A 433 11.27 10.73 -26.26
CA VAL A 433 10.61 12.02 -26.09
C VAL A 433 11.48 12.79 -25.12
N SER A 434 11.84 14.01 -25.50
CA SER A 434 12.76 14.94 -24.83
C SER A 434 12.97 14.71 -23.31
N GLY A 435 14.23 14.67 -22.87
CA GLY A 435 14.61 14.77 -21.45
C GLY A 435 14.92 13.44 -20.75
N ASN A 436 14.90 12.30 -21.43
CA ASN A 436 15.30 11.03 -20.81
C ASN A 436 16.83 10.95 -20.61
N GLN A 437 17.24 10.28 -19.52
CA GLN A 437 18.62 9.86 -19.29
C GLN A 437 18.72 8.34 -19.48
N LEU A 438 19.63 7.90 -20.36
CA LEU A 438 19.79 6.50 -20.73
C LEU A 438 21.15 5.98 -20.28
N ASN A 439 21.22 4.68 -20.00
CA ASN A 439 22.45 3.99 -19.59
C ASN A 439 22.99 4.43 -18.22
N VAL A 440 22.10 4.83 -17.31
CA VAL A 440 22.45 5.21 -15.93
C VAL A 440 22.65 3.96 -15.07
N THR A 441 23.91 3.60 -14.80
CA THR A 441 24.23 2.38 -14.05
C THR A 441 23.82 2.43 -12.58
N ASP A 442 23.92 3.60 -11.94
CA ASP A 442 23.56 3.80 -10.54
C ASP A 442 22.72 5.08 -10.38
N PRO A 443 21.46 4.98 -9.91
CA PRO A 443 20.62 6.15 -9.66
C PRO A 443 21.02 6.92 -8.38
N LEU A 444 21.98 6.45 -7.58
CA LEU A 444 22.44 7.06 -6.34
C LEU A 444 21.29 7.36 -5.37
N LEU A 445 20.59 6.30 -4.98
CA LEU A 445 19.48 6.34 -4.03
C LEU A 445 19.93 5.85 -2.66
N ALA A 446 19.41 6.47 -1.61
CA ALA A 446 19.52 5.97 -0.24
C ALA A 446 18.72 4.66 -0.09
N PRO A 447 19.03 3.82 0.91
CA PRO A 447 18.21 2.64 1.23
C PRO A 447 16.74 2.99 1.43
N LEU A 448 15.85 2.03 1.15
CA LEU A 448 14.42 2.19 1.42
C LEU A 448 14.18 2.44 2.90
N ALA A 449 13.55 3.57 3.23
CA ALA A 449 13.33 4.01 4.59
C ALA A 449 12.00 4.77 4.73
N ASN A 450 11.60 5.02 5.97
CA ASN A 450 10.52 5.96 6.24
C ASN A 450 11.09 7.39 6.13
N ASN A 451 10.91 8.02 4.96
CA ASN A 451 11.33 9.41 4.74
C ASN A 451 10.19 10.41 4.95
N GLY A 452 9.21 10.06 5.78
CA GLY A 452 7.93 10.77 5.90
C GLY A 452 6.87 10.19 4.96
N GLY A 453 5.60 10.54 5.22
CA GLY A 453 4.46 10.07 4.45
C GLY A 453 3.93 8.69 4.86
N PRO A 454 2.94 8.16 4.09
CA PRO A 454 2.23 6.94 4.46
C PRO A 454 2.97 5.64 4.11
N THR A 455 3.92 5.68 3.17
CA THR A 455 4.68 4.51 2.71
C THR A 455 6.18 4.82 2.57
N LYS A 456 7.02 3.78 2.56
CA LYS A 456 8.48 3.96 2.48
C LYS A 456 8.93 4.41 1.09
N THR A 457 9.93 5.28 1.04
CA THR A 457 10.53 5.80 -0.19
C THR A 457 12.06 5.64 -0.16
N MET A 458 12.71 5.95 -1.27
CA MET A 458 14.17 6.03 -1.36
C MET A 458 14.56 7.48 -1.66
N ALA A 459 15.23 8.13 -0.71
CA ALA A 459 15.71 9.50 -0.89
C ALA A 459 16.86 9.56 -1.91
N LEU A 460 17.02 10.67 -2.63
CA LEU A 460 18.14 10.88 -3.54
C LEU A 460 19.39 11.26 -2.74
N LEU A 461 20.53 10.67 -3.09
CA LEU A 461 21.82 11.04 -2.49
C LEU A 461 22.45 12.25 -3.21
N PRO A 462 23.34 13.00 -2.55
CA PRO A 462 24.09 14.08 -3.18
C PRO A 462 24.80 13.63 -4.46
N GLY A 463 24.60 14.38 -5.55
CA GLY A 463 25.16 14.06 -6.86
C GLY A 463 24.37 13.03 -7.67
N SER A 464 23.18 12.63 -7.20
CA SER A 464 22.30 11.74 -7.95
C SER A 464 21.96 12.32 -9.34
N PRO A 465 21.99 11.51 -10.41
CA PRO A 465 21.56 11.92 -11.75
C PRO A 465 20.06 12.24 -11.84
N LEU A 466 19.29 11.92 -10.78
CA LEU A 466 17.85 12.12 -10.71
C LEU A 466 17.46 13.55 -10.28
N LEU A 467 18.39 14.29 -9.69
CA LEU A 467 18.17 15.64 -9.16
C LEU A 467 17.85 16.62 -10.30
N ASP A 468 16.72 17.34 -10.17
CA ASP A 468 16.24 18.37 -11.11
C ASP A 468 16.10 17.88 -12.58
N ALA A 469 15.99 16.57 -12.80
CA ALA A 469 16.01 15.95 -14.14
C ALA A 469 14.61 15.70 -14.75
N GLY A 470 13.54 15.94 -14.00
CA GLY A 470 12.14 15.64 -14.34
C GLY A 470 11.41 16.72 -15.15
N GLY A 471 12.06 17.87 -15.41
CA GLY A 471 11.48 19.05 -16.07
C GLY A 471 10.78 20.01 -15.10
N SER A 472 10.39 21.22 -15.55
CA SER A 472 9.88 22.29 -14.67
C SER A 472 8.35 22.32 -14.49
N THR A 473 7.62 21.35 -15.06
CA THR A 473 6.16 21.31 -15.00
C THR A 473 5.68 20.00 -14.40
N VAL A 474 4.88 20.09 -13.34
CA VAL A 474 4.19 18.94 -12.76
C VAL A 474 3.16 18.40 -13.77
N PRO A 475 3.25 17.14 -14.22
CA PRO A 475 2.30 16.56 -15.18
C PRO A 475 0.95 16.42 -14.53
N THR A 476 -0.12 16.92 -15.12
CA THR A 476 -1.45 16.90 -14.50
C THR A 476 -2.07 15.51 -14.47
N PHE A 477 -2.12 14.88 -13.29
CA PHE A 477 -2.93 13.70 -12.97
C PHE A 477 -3.38 13.75 -11.51
N ALA A 478 -4.37 12.97 -11.09
CA ALA A 478 -4.86 12.99 -9.70
C ALA A 478 -3.71 12.68 -8.72
N GLY A 479 -3.64 13.38 -7.58
CA GLY A 479 -2.63 13.14 -6.54
C GLY A 479 -1.22 13.69 -6.81
N ASN A 480 -0.95 14.18 -8.03
CA ASN A 480 0.37 14.68 -8.47
C ASN A 480 0.89 15.96 -7.79
N GLN A 481 0.14 16.57 -6.88
CA GLN A 481 0.55 17.81 -6.19
C GLN A 481 1.70 17.58 -5.22
N TYR A 482 1.85 16.33 -4.79
CA TYR A 482 2.85 15.88 -3.84
C TYR A 482 3.66 14.74 -4.45
N ASP A 483 4.84 14.48 -3.90
CA ASP A 483 5.55 13.24 -4.18
C ASP A 483 4.92 12.05 -3.41
N GLN A 484 5.54 10.87 -3.43
CA GLN A 484 5.00 9.67 -2.77
C GLN A 484 4.69 9.87 -1.27
N ARG A 485 5.37 10.82 -0.59
CA ARG A 485 5.16 11.07 0.83
C ARG A 485 3.85 11.80 1.11
N GLY A 486 3.18 12.32 0.08
CA GLY A 486 1.86 12.92 0.18
C GLY A 486 1.86 14.35 0.74
N ALA A 487 0.74 14.75 1.33
CA ALA A 487 0.51 16.13 1.75
C ALA A 487 1.64 16.69 2.64
N GLY A 488 2.12 17.88 2.29
CA GLY A 488 3.28 18.51 2.93
C GLY A 488 4.59 18.35 2.15
N PHE A 489 4.66 17.37 1.24
CA PHE A 489 5.83 17.14 0.39
C PHE A 489 5.49 17.48 -1.07
N ALA A 490 5.49 18.78 -1.40
CA ALA A 490 5.20 19.29 -2.74
C ALA A 490 5.99 18.59 -3.86
N ARG A 491 5.32 18.29 -4.98
CA ARG A 491 5.94 17.53 -6.07
C ARG A 491 7.02 18.30 -6.82
N LEU A 492 6.94 19.63 -6.83
CA LEU A 492 7.95 20.52 -7.40
C LEU A 492 8.52 21.36 -6.28
N SER A 493 9.81 21.18 -6.01
CA SER A 493 10.56 21.94 -5.01
C SER A 493 11.83 22.50 -5.64
N GLY A 494 11.82 23.80 -5.94
CA GLY A 494 12.93 24.45 -6.64
C GLY A 494 12.60 24.73 -8.11
N SER A 495 13.57 24.52 -8.99
CA SER A 495 13.46 24.91 -10.41
C SER A 495 12.98 23.80 -11.33
N ALA A 496 13.18 22.53 -10.96
CA ALA A 496 12.72 21.38 -11.71
C ALA A 496 12.31 20.25 -10.77
N LEU A 497 11.59 19.28 -11.32
CA LEU A 497 11.25 18.04 -10.65
C LEU A 497 12.47 17.14 -10.54
N ASP A 498 12.55 16.37 -9.47
CA ASP A 498 13.37 15.17 -9.43
C ASP A 498 12.67 14.02 -10.17
N VAL A 499 13.49 13.10 -10.68
CA VAL A 499 13.00 11.90 -11.37
C VAL A 499 12.76 10.78 -10.35
N GLY A 500 11.54 10.23 -10.35
CA GLY A 500 11.12 9.11 -9.51
C GLY A 500 10.05 9.48 -8.49
N ALA A 501 9.94 8.66 -7.46
CA ALA A 501 8.89 8.76 -6.46
C ALA A 501 9.14 9.82 -5.36
N TYR A 502 10.36 10.33 -5.28
CA TYR A 502 10.82 11.23 -4.21
C TYR A 502 11.31 12.55 -4.81
N GLU A 503 10.91 13.67 -4.19
CA GLU A 503 11.39 15.02 -4.46
C GLU A 503 12.29 15.51 -3.32
N VAL A 504 13.50 15.96 -3.60
CA VAL A 504 14.38 16.55 -2.60
C VAL A 504 13.86 17.92 -2.21
N GLN A 505 13.68 18.09 -0.89
CA GLN A 505 13.13 19.32 -0.33
C GLN A 505 14.03 19.78 0.81
N THR A 506 14.52 21.01 0.70
CA THR A 506 15.30 21.62 1.77
C THR A 506 14.42 21.81 3.00
N PRO A 507 14.80 21.32 4.19
CA PRO A 507 14.06 21.57 5.41
C PRO A 507 14.17 23.04 5.81
N THR A 508 13.18 23.54 6.53
CA THR A 508 13.24 24.87 7.14
C THR A 508 13.03 24.75 8.64
N LEU A 509 13.73 25.58 9.41
CA LEU A 509 13.50 25.75 10.84
C LEU A 509 13.04 27.18 11.06
N THR A 510 11.81 27.36 11.53
CA THR A 510 11.18 28.69 11.63
C THR A 510 11.12 29.20 13.06
N SER A 511 10.93 28.33 14.04
CA SER A 511 10.93 28.71 15.46
C SER A 511 11.26 27.55 16.38
N VAL A 512 11.67 27.89 17.61
CA VAL A 512 11.83 26.94 18.73
C VAL A 512 11.09 27.46 19.96
N SER A 513 10.62 26.56 20.82
CA SER A 513 9.94 26.91 22.07
C SER A 513 10.12 25.83 23.14
N PRO A 514 10.49 26.17 24.39
CA PRO A 514 10.92 27.50 24.82
C PRO A 514 12.24 27.92 24.16
N ASP A 515 12.47 29.23 23.99
CA ASP A 515 13.71 29.81 23.44
C ASP A 515 14.80 30.02 24.51
N THR A 516 14.56 29.58 25.74
CA THR A 516 15.51 29.65 26.85
C THR A 516 15.44 28.39 27.72
N GLY A 517 16.56 28.03 28.36
CA GLY A 517 16.61 26.90 29.30
C GLY A 517 17.93 26.83 30.06
N SER A 518 18.03 25.89 31.01
CA SER A 518 19.22 25.74 31.86
C SER A 518 20.46 25.34 31.06
N ALA A 519 21.62 25.93 31.38
CA ALA A 519 22.93 25.50 30.88
C ALA A 519 23.25 24.02 31.16
N ALA A 520 22.61 23.41 32.17
CA ALA A 520 22.74 21.98 32.46
C ALA A 520 22.01 21.07 31.44
N GLY A 521 21.16 21.63 30.57
CA GLY A 521 20.31 20.87 29.64
C GLY A 521 19.15 20.16 30.33
N GLY A 522 18.55 19.19 29.62
CA GLY A 522 17.48 18.33 30.11
C GLY A 522 16.06 18.83 29.86
N SER A 523 15.88 20.08 29.44
CA SER A 523 14.57 20.62 29.05
C SER A 523 14.13 20.08 27.69
N THR A 524 12.82 19.91 27.50
CA THR A 524 12.24 19.63 26.18
C THR A 524 12.18 20.91 25.35
N LEU A 525 12.64 20.85 24.11
CA LEU A 525 12.54 21.88 23.09
C LEU A 525 11.59 21.41 22.00
N THR A 526 10.60 22.23 21.65
CA THR A 526 9.74 22.05 20.48
C THR A 526 10.26 22.90 19.33
N LEU A 527 10.37 22.31 18.14
CA LEU A 527 10.82 22.94 16.91
C LEU A 527 9.64 23.00 15.93
N THR A 528 9.51 24.13 15.23
CA THR A 528 8.54 24.30 14.15
C THR A 528 9.29 24.61 12.86
N GLY A 529 8.83 24.03 11.75
CA GLY A 529 9.50 24.15 10.47
C GLY A 529 8.77 23.43 9.34
N THR A 530 9.51 22.97 8.35
CA THR A 530 9.00 22.14 7.25
C THR A 530 9.96 21.00 6.90
N ASN A 531 9.41 19.94 6.30
CA ASN A 531 10.14 18.78 5.80
C ASN A 531 10.89 18.01 6.90
N PHE A 532 10.33 17.98 8.12
CA PHE A 532 10.87 17.15 9.20
C PHE A 532 10.55 15.69 8.93
N VAL A 533 11.53 14.82 9.18
CA VAL A 533 11.46 13.39 8.89
C VAL A 533 12.05 12.63 10.07
N ALA A 534 11.42 11.51 10.44
CA ALA A 534 11.92 10.64 11.50
C ALA A 534 13.38 10.22 11.23
N GLY A 535 14.23 10.30 12.26
CA GLY A 535 15.66 10.06 12.12
C GLY A 535 16.50 11.31 11.82
N MET A 536 15.89 12.49 11.64
CA MET A 536 16.62 13.75 11.59
C MET A 536 17.41 13.99 12.88
N THR A 537 18.52 14.71 12.78
CA THR A 537 19.30 15.12 13.96
C THR A 537 19.08 16.59 14.27
N ILE A 538 19.16 16.93 15.56
CA ILE A 538 18.98 18.29 16.06
C ILE A 538 20.19 18.62 16.93
N THR A 539 20.75 19.82 16.75
CA THR A 539 21.82 20.33 17.59
C THR A 539 21.46 21.70 18.17
N VAL A 540 21.92 21.98 19.39
CA VAL A 540 21.80 23.28 20.05
C VAL A 540 23.21 23.71 20.46
N GLY A 541 23.70 24.82 19.91
CA GLY A 541 25.09 25.26 20.10
C GLY A 541 26.12 24.25 19.57
N GLY A 542 25.74 23.46 18.56
CA GLY A 542 26.56 22.39 17.99
C GLY A 542 26.56 21.06 18.77
N ALA A 543 25.96 21.00 19.96
CA ALA A 543 25.79 19.76 20.72
C ALA A 543 24.51 19.02 20.31
N ALA A 544 24.57 17.71 20.12
CA ALA A 544 23.43 16.89 19.70
C ALA A 544 22.37 16.78 20.81
N CYS A 545 21.11 17.00 20.44
CA CYS A 545 19.97 16.72 21.30
C CYS A 545 19.71 15.22 21.41
N THR A 546 19.07 14.81 22.51
CA THR A 546 18.58 13.43 22.70
C THR A 546 17.06 13.38 22.63
N ASN A 547 16.48 12.18 22.62
CA ASN A 547 15.01 11.98 22.55
C ASN A 547 14.35 12.79 21.42
N VAL A 548 14.96 12.80 20.24
CA VAL A 548 14.39 13.48 19.07
C VAL A 548 13.13 12.72 18.65
N VAL A 549 11.99 13.39 18.68
CA VAL A 549 10.70 12.87 18.26
C VAL A 549 10.12 13.81 17.22
N VAL A 550 10.00 13.34 15.98
CA VAL A 550 9.29 14.08 14.93
C VAL A 550 7.80 13.80 15.09
N VAL A 551 7.04 14.84 15.43
CA VAL A 551 5.59 14.76 15.67
C VAL A 551 4.83 14.81 14.34
N SER A 552 5.29 15.66 13.42
CA SER A 552 4.77 15.79 12.05
C SER A 552 5.86 16.34 11.12
N SER A 553 5.54 16.50 9.84
CA SER A 553 6.47 17.15 8.89
C SER A 553 6.78 18.62 9.21
N THR A 554 6.09 19.23 10.17
CA THR A 554 6.28 20.63 10.58
C THR A 554 6.58 20.81 12.07
N GLU A 555 6.62 19.74 12.86
CA GLU A 555 6.84 19.81 14.31
C GLU A 555 7.71 18.65 14.80
N ALA A 556 8.70 18.96 15.62
CA ALA A 556 9.52 17.97 16.30
C ALA A 556 9.83 18.42 17.73
N THR A 557 10.17 17.48 18.59
CA THR A 557 10.64 17.75 19.95
C THR A 557 11.97 17.07 20.20
N CYS A 558 12.77 17.62 21.11
CA CYS A 558 13.99 16.97 21.59
C CYS A 558 14.35 17.41 23.01
N THR A 559 15.28 16.69 23.64
CA THR A 559 15.87 17.08 24.92
C THR A 559 17.16 17.88 24.67
N VAL A 560 17.20 19.10 25.18
CA VAL A 560 18.34 20.02 25.03
C VAL A 560 19.56 19.45 25.78
N PRO A 561 20.75 19.38 25.18
CA PRO A 561 21.96 18.95 25.86
C PRO A 561 22.48 20.00 26.85
N ALA A 562 23.47 19.65 27.67
CA ALA A 562 24.20 20.66 28.45
C ALA A 562 25.01 21.56 27.50
N GLY A 563 25.10 22.86 27.82
CA GLY A 563 25.76 23.86 27.00
C GLY A 563 26.31 25.04 27.80
N SER A 564 27.08 25.90 27.13
CA SER A 564 27.61 27.12 27.74
C SER A 564 26.54 28.19 27.83
N ALA A 565 26.50 28.94 28.94
CA ALA A 565 25.59 30.06 29.10
C ALA A 565 25.76 31.11 27.98
N GLY A 566 24.65 31.62 27.45
CA GLY A 566 24.61 32.53 26.31
C GLY A 566 23.69 32.03 25.19
N VAL A 567 23.64 32.81 24.11
CA VAL A 567 22.89 32.46 22.89
C VAL A 567 23.55 31.29 22.17
N ALA A 568 22.73 30.44 21.56
CA ALA A 568 23.12 29.25 20.83
C ALA A 568 22.26 29.10 19.58
N ASP A 569 22.90 28.73 18.48
CA ASP A 569 22.21 28.36 17.25
C ASP A 569 21.48 27.02 17.45
N VAL A 570 20.33 26.87 16.77
CA VAL A 570 19.66 25.58 16.68
C VAL A 570 19.71 25.13 15.22
N SER A 571 20.21 23.93 14.98
CA SER A 571 20.31 23.35 13.64
C SER A 571 19.61 22.01 13.58
N ILE A 572 18.99 21.74 12.44
CA ILE A 572 18.44 20.44 12.07
C ILE A 572 19.20 19.91 10.85
N ASP A 573 19.40 18.59 10.80
CA ASP A 573 19.93 17.87 9.63
C ASP A 573 18.93 16.77 9.25
N VAL A 574 18.33 16.92 8.07
CA VAL A 574 17.44 15.94 7.46
C VAL A 574 18.17 15.30 6.29
N SER A 575 18.76 14.13 6.51
CA SER A 575 19.44 13.32 5.48
C SER A 575 20.53 14.08 4.71
N GLY A 576 21.30 14.92 5.41
CA GLY A 576 22.37 15.76 4.85
C GLY A 576 21.94 17.17 4.45
N LEU A 577 20.65 17.50 4.57
CA LEU A 577 20.12 18.84 4.32
C LEU A 577 20.00 19.59 5.65
N VAL A 578 20.81 20.63 5.82
CA VAL A 578 20.90 21.38 7.07
C VAL A 578 20.10 22.69 7.01
N ALA A 579 19.33 22.96 8.06
CA ALA A 579 18.75 24.27 8.32
C ALA A 579 19.15 24.75 9.71
N THR A 580 19.56 26.01 9.82
CA THR A 580 20.00 26.63 11.08
C THR A 580 19.16 27.86 11.35
N LEU A 581 18.67 27.98 12.59
CA LEU A 581 18.10 29.18 13.15
C LEU A 581 19.13 29.81 14.09
N PRO A 582 19.83 30.89 13.67
CA PRO A 582 20.88 31.50 14.46
C PRO A 582 20.34 32.10 15.77
N GLU A 583 21.12 31.99 16.84
CA GLU A 583 20.83 32.58 18.17
C GLU A 583 19.42 32.25 18.72
N ALA A 584 18.85 31.11 18.30
CA ALA A 584 17.46 30.76 18.56
C ALA A 584 17.18 30.24 19.97
N PHE A 585 18.20 29.83 20.72
CA PHE A 585 18.07 29.34 22.08
C PHE A 585 19.08 30.02 23.01
N THR A 586 18.67 30.36 24.23
CA THR A 586 19.57 30.94 25.24
C THR A 586 19.74 30.00 26.43
N TYR A 587 20.98 29.54 26.66
CA TYR A 587 21.35 28.86 27.89
C TYR A 587 21.49 29.86 29.03
N VAL A 588 20.71 29.67 30.08
CA VAL A 588 20.74 30.46 31.31
C VAL A 588 21.59 29.72 32.34
N ALA A 589 22.62 30.40 32.86
CA ALA A 589 23.43 29.86 33.95
C ALA A 589 22.57 29.70 35.21
N ASP A 590 22.83 28.65 36.00
CA ASP A 590 22.25 28.56 37.34
C ASP A 590 22.82 29.73 38.18
N PRO A 591 21.97 30.61 38.74
CA PRO A 591 22.42 31.73 39.57
C PRO A 591 23.24 31.30 40.80
N ASN A 592 23.23 30.01 41.17
CA ASN A 592 23.96 29.49 42.34
C ASN A 592 25.27 28.76 42.00
N GLY A 593 25.60 28.51 40.73
CA GLY A 593 26.88 27.92 40.31
C GLY A 593 27.22 26.55 40.92
N GLU A 594 26.24 25.83 41.49
CA GLU A 594 26.50 24.59 42.21
C GLU A 594 26.42 23.39 41.25
N VAL A 595 27.57 22.74 41.03
CA VAL A 595 27.64 21.41 40.42
C VAL A 595 26.96 20.44 41.40
N VAL A 596 25.67 20.14 41.19
CA VAL A 596 25.00 19.08 41.96
C VAL A 596 25.71 17.76 41.63
N PRO A 597 26.36 17.08 42.60
CA PRO A 597 26.99 15.80 42.34
C PRO A 597 25.90 14.77 42.03
N THR A 598 26.10 13.99 40.97
CA THR A 598 25.28 12.80 40.71
C THR A 598 25.36 11.85 41.89
N PHE A 599 24.27 11.67 42.63
CA PHE A 599 24.15 10.57 43.58
C PHE A 599 23.86 9.29 42.81
N THR A 600 24.87 8.45 42.64
CA THR A 600 24.67 7.02 42.35
C THR A 600 24.17 6.35 43.62
N GLY A 601 22.89 5.96 43.63
CA GLY A 601 22.27 5.08 44.61
C GLY A 601 21.58 3.94 43.88
#